data_AF-A0AB33ES05-F1
#
_entry.id   AF-A0AB33ES05-F1
#
_cell.length_a   1.000
_cell.length_b   1.000
_cell.length_c   1.000
_cell.angle_alpha   90.00
_cell.angle_beta   90.00
_cell.angle_gamma   90.00
#
_symmetry.space_group_name_H-M   'P 1'
#
loop_
_entity.id
_entity.type
_entity.pdbx_description
1 polymer ?
#
loop_
_entity_poly.entity_id
_entity_poly.type
_entity_poly.pdbx_seq_one_letter_code
_entity_poly.pdbx_strand_id
1 'polypeptide(L)'
;MPSPRSRRGTTGQPTPSVQEVARVDTEINSCSPAGLPATARVLFAVVDANGTLVRGLGATSATRLAAGMYQVAFDQDVAGAAYVGTVGPATGGGLAPQGVITVAPRTGIANAVFVETHAASGHADRPFHLAVLA
;
A
#
# COMPACT_ATOMS: atom_id res chain seq x y z
N MET A 1 28.43 9.96 -53.78
CA MET A 1 28.38 10.76 -52.54
C MET A 1 27.50 10.06 -51.53
N PRO A 2 28.06 9.67 -50.38
CA PRO A 2 27.32 9.69 -49.12
C PRO A 2 28.13 10.36 -47.99
N SER A 3 27.48 11.27 -47.26
CA SER A 3 28.05 11.99 -46.11
C SER A 3 28.30 11.06 -44.91
N PRO A 4 29.43 11.17 -44.20
CA PRO A 4 29.59 10.49 -42.92
C PRO A 4 28.84 11.26 -41.84
N ARG A 5 27.76 10.68 -41.31
CA ARG A 5 27.12 11.16 -40.08
C ARG A 5 28.09 10.93 -38.92
N SER A 6 28.58 12.04 -38.35
CA SER A 6 29.30 12.04 -37.08
C SER A 6 28.47 11.34 -36.01
N ARG A 7 29.00 10.24 -35.46
CA ARG A 7 28.42 9.54 -34.31
C ARG A 7 28.61 10.45 -33.09
N ARG A 8 27.58 11.23 -32.77
CA ARG A 8 27.47 12.06 -31.57
C ARG A 8 27.93 11.22 -30.37
N GLY A 9 29.02 11.66 -29.73
CA GLY A 9 29.65 10.93 -28.64
C GLY A 9 28.65 10.58 -27.56
N THR A 10 28.72 9.34 -27.07
CA THR A 10 28.19 8.98 -25.77
C THR A 10 28.99 9.78 -24.75
N THR A 11 28.52 10.97 -24.38
CA THR A 11 28.81 11.51 -23.05
C THR A 11 28.04 10.64 -22.06
N GLY A 12 28.48 9.39 -21.94
CA GLY A 12 28.04 8.44 -20.95
C GLY A 12 28.44 9.03 -19.60
N GLN A 13 27.47 9.10 -18.71
CA GLN A 13 27.66 9.54 -17.34
C GLN A 13 28.96 8.95 -16.77
N PRO A 14 29.86 9.77 -16.18
CA PRO A 14 31.06 9.28 -15.53
C PRO A 14 30.70 8.18 -14.54
N THR A 15 31.46 7.09 -14.54
CA THR A 15 31.26 6.01 -13.56
C THR A 15 31.50 6.57 -12.16
N PRO A 16 30.50 6.53 -11.26
CA PRO A 16 30.66 7.04 -9.91
C PRO A 16 31.82 6.33 -9.21
N SER A 17 32.59 7.08 -8.43
CA SER A 17 33.66 6.49 -7.64
C SER A 17 33.09 5.57 -6.56
N VAL A 18 33.84 4.55 -6.12
CA VAL A 18 33.41 3.64 -5.03
C VAL A 18 33.05 4.42 -3.75
N GLN A 19 33.75 5.53 -3.49
CA GLN A 19 33.49 6.40 -2.35
C GLN A 19 32.18 7.18 -2.49
N GLU A 20 31.82 7.56 -3.71
CA GLU A 20 30.59 8.28 -4.02
C GLU A 20 29.38 7.33 -3.95
N VAL A 21 29.51 6.10 -4.45
CA VAL A 21 28.51 5.04 -4.25
C VAL A 21 28.31 4.76 -2.77
N ALA A 22 29.39 4.59 -2.00
CA ALA A 22 29.29 4.34 -0.56
C ALA A 22 28.66 5.50 0.21
N ARG A 23 28.97 6.76 -0.14
CA ARG A 23 28.32 7.95 0.44
C ARG A 23 26.83 7.98 0.13
N VAL A 24 26.46 7.75 -1.13
CA VAL A 24 25.06 7.71 -1.57
C VAL A 24 24.31 6.58 -0.87
N ASP A 25 24.89 5.40 -0.70
CA ASP A 25 24.24 4.30 0.03
C ASP A 25 24.02 4.64 1.52
N THR A 26 24.96 5.34 2.16
CA THR A 26 24.76 5.84 3.54
C THR A 26 23.75 6.99 3.63
N GLU A 27 23.63 7.83 2.60
CA GLU A 27 22.68 8.95 2.53
C GLU A 27 21.27 8.51 2.11
N ILE A 28 21.13 7.51 1.24
CA ILE A 28 19.84 6.86 0.91
C ILE A 28 19.30 6.10 2.12
N ASN A 29 20.20 5.53 2.95
CA ASN A 29 19.84 4.94 4.24
C ASN A 29 19.65 5.99 5.36
N SER A 30 19.81 7.29 5.07
CA SER A 30 19.62 8.34 6.08
C SER A 30 18.15 8.78 6.14
N CYS A 31 17.49 8.28 7.19
CA CYS A 31 16.48 8.95 8.00
C CYS A 31 15.91 10.27 7.45
N SER A 32 14.82 10.19 6.68
CA SER A 32 13.77 11.19 6.82
C SER A 32 12.81 10.70 7.92
N PRO A 33 12.40 11.53 8.90
CA PRO A 33 11.32 11.18 9.83
C PRO A 33 9.97 10.93 9.11
N ALA A 34 9.88 11.30 7.83
CA ALA A 34 8.74 11.08 6.96
C ALA A 34 9.22 10.41 5.67
N GLY A 35 9.13 9.08 5.63
CA GLY A 35 9.44 8.26 4.46
C GLY A 35 9.46 6.78 4.83
N LEU A 36 8.94 5.93 3.95
CA LEU A 36 9.00 4.48 4.12
C LEU A 36 10.47 4.01 4.07
N PRO A 37 10.92 3.13 4.97
CA PRO A 37 12.29 2.62 4.94
C PRO A 37 12.56 1.88 3.61
N ALA A 38 13.82 1.74 3.23
CA ALA A 38 14.21 0.98 2.02
C ALA A 38 13.73 -0.50 2.05
N THR A 39 13.38 -0.99 3.24
CA THR A 39 12.81 -2.33 3.47
C THR A 39 11.29 -2.39 3.35
N ALA A 40 10.62 -1.26 3.13
CA ALA A 40 9.17 -1.19 3.08
C ALA A 40 8.61 -2.05 1.95
N ARG A 41 7.48 -2.67 2.23
CA ARG A 41 6.77 -3.59 1.35
C ARG A 41 5.35 -3.10 1.16
N VAL A 42 4.80 -3.41 -0.01
CA VAL A 42 3.37 -3.24 -0.25
C VAL A 42 2.67 -4.49 0.25
N LEU A 43 1.77 -4.33 1.22
CA LEU A 43 0.82 -5.34 1.64
C LEU A 43 -0.55 -4.97 1.09
N PHE A 44 -1.42 -5.97 0.91
CA PHE A 44 -2.80 -5.68 0.55
C PHE A 44 -3.77 -6.72 1.06
N ALA A 45 -5.02 -6.30 1.17
CA ALA A 45 -6.16 -7.15 1.46
C ALA A 45 -7.33 -6.77 0.56
N VAL A 46 -8.04 -7.78 0.06
CA VAL A 46 -9.34 -7.62 -0.58
C VAL A 46 -10.36 -8.35 0.29
N VAL A 47 -11.30 -7.58 0.81
CA VAL A 47 -12.25 -8.04 1.84
C VAL A 47 -13.66 -7.92 1.30
N ASP A 48 -14.44 -8.99 1.48
CA ASP A 48 -15.86 -9.00 1.13
C ASP A 48 -16.71 -8.29 2.19
N ALA A 49 -17.93 -7.89 1.85
CA ALA A 49 -18.83 -7.14 2.72
C ALA A 49 -19.21 -7.90 4.01
N ASN A 50 -19.11 -9.22 4.01
CA ASN A 50 -19.32 -10.03 5.21
C ASN A 50 -18.08 -10.10 6.14
N GLY A 51 -16.97 -9.45 5.77
CA GLY A 51 -15.70 -9.45 6.50
C GLY A 51 -14.74 -10.57 6.13
N THR A 52 -15.04 -11.36 5.10
CA THR A 52 -14.16 -12.44 4.63
C THR A 52 -12.96 -11.87 3.87
N LEU A 53 -11.75 -12.30 4.22
CA LEU A 53 -10.54 -12.03 3.43
C LEU A 53 -10.57 -12.92 2.17
N VAL A 54 -10.79 -12.32 1.01
CA VAL A 54 -10.88 -13.06 -0.27
C VAL A 54 -9.50 -13.32 -0.86
N ARG A 55 -8.59 -12.35 -0.74
CA ARG A 55 -7.18 -12.48 -1.14
C ARG A 55 -6.36 -11.38 -0.48
N GLY A 56 -5.04 -11.58 -0.39
CA GLY A 56 -4.12 -10.59 0.15
C GLY A 56 -2.66 -10.97 -0.04
N LEU A 57 -1.78 -10.04 0.29
CA LEU A 57 -0.35 -10.23 0.46
C LEU A 57 0.05 -9.66 1.82
N GLY A 58 0.60 -10.51 2.69
CA GLY A 58 0.88 -10.20 4.10
C GLY A 58 -0.36 -10.07 4.99
N ALA A 59 -1.57 -9.98 4.43
CA ALA A 59 -2.81 -10.03 5.20
C ALA A 59 -3.06 -11.43 5.74
N THR A 60 -3.27 -11.56 7.05
CA THR A 60 -3.46 -12.84 7.75
C THR A 60 -4.92 -13.12 8.04
N SER A 61 -5.73 -12.08 8.28
CA SER A 61 -7.17 -12.23 8.50
C SER A 61 -7.93 -10.92 8.26
N ALA A 62 -9.23 -11.05 8.02
CA ALA A 62 -10.17 -9.94 8.08
C ALA A 62 -11.36 -10.36 8.96
N THR A 63 -11.95 -9.41 9.67
CA THR A 63 -13.08 -9.67 10.57
C THR A 63 -14.02 -8.48 10.57
N ARG A 64 -15.31 -8.73 10.33
CA ARG A 64 -16.36 -7.74 10.54
C ARG A 64 -16.69 -7.63 12.02
N LEU A 65 -16.60 -6.43 12.57
CA LEU A 65 -16.80 -6.13 13.98
C LEU A 65 -18.24 -5.66 14.24
N ALA A 66 -18.79 -4.91 13.28
CA ALA A 66 -20.17 -4.46 13.24
C ALA A 66 -20.52 -4.05 11.79
N ALA A 67 -21.73 -3.51 11.58
CA ALA A 67 -22.11 -2.96 10.28
C ALA A 67 -21.12 -1.89 9.83
N GLY A 68 -20.54 -2.09 8.65
CA GLY A 68 -19.56 -1.19 8.03
C GLY A 68 -18.26 -1.04 8.81
N MET A 69 -17.97 -1.89 9.81
CA MET A 69 -16.74 -1.78 10.62
C MET A 69 -15.95 -3.09 10.59
N TYR A 70 -14.68 -3.01 10.24
CA TYR A 70 -13.82 -4.17 10.03
C TYR A 70 -12.45 -3.99 10.69
N GLN A 71 -11.81 -5.12 10.95
CA GLN A 71 -10.40 -5.22 11.25
C GLN A 71 -9.73 -6.07 10.18
N VAL A 72 -8.59 -5.61 9.67
CA VAL A 72 -7.72 -6.39 8.79
C VAL A 72 -6.38 -6.55 9.49
N ALA A 73 -5.95 -7.78 9.73
CA ALA A 73 -4.66 -8.07 10.36
C ALA A 73 -3.64 -8.50 9.30
N PHE A 74 -2.38 -8.18 9.57
CA PHE A 74 -1.22 -8.50 8.76
C PHE A 74 -0.21 -9.35 9.56
N ASP A 75 0.77 -9.92 8.86
CA ASP A 75 1.84 -10.75 9.42
C ASP A 75 3.01 -9.94 10.02
N GLN A 76 2.93 -8.61 9.96
CA GLN A 76 3.90 -7.68 10.50
C GLN A 76 3.24 -6.47 11.17
N ASP A 77 4.00 -5.75 11.99
CA ASP A 77 3.59 -4.46 12.53
C ASP A 77 3.34 -3.47 11.37
N VAL A 78 2.15 -2.86 11.38
CA VAL A 78 1.75 -1.86 10.39
C VAL A 78 1.39 -0.53 11.04
N ALA A 79 1.49 -0.35 12.35
CA ALA A 79 0.95 0.81 13.06
C ALA A 79 1.46 2.17 12.51
N GLY A 80 2.70 2.22 12.04
CA GLY A 80 3.33 3.40 11.42
C GLY A 80 3.22 3.49 9.90
N ALA A 81 2.47 2.58 9.26
CA ALA A 81 2.33 2.48 7.82
C ALA A 81 1.40 3.56 7.24
N ALA A 82 1.52 3.79 5.92
CA ALA A 82 0.50 4.50 5.17
C ALA A 82 -0.58 3.52 4.68
N TYR A 83 -1.82 3.97 4.64
CA TYR A 83 -2.98 3.15 4.26
C TYR A 83 -3.78 3.81 3.15
N VAL A 84 -4.21 3.03 2.17
CA VAL A 84 -5.12 3.47 1.11
C VAL A 84 -6.24 2.46 0.99
N GLY A 85 -7.48 2.92 1.19
CA GLY A 85 -8.67 2.12 1.03
C GLY A 85 -9.51 2.56 -0.16
N THR A 86 -10.13 1.62 -0.86
CA THR A 86 -11.18 1.89 -1.85
C THR A 86 -12.36 0.95 -1.65
N VAL A 87 -13.59 1.46 -1.78
CA VAL A 87 -14.76 0.59 -1.93
C VAL A 87 -14.68 -0.06 -3.32
N GLY A 88 -14.74 -1.39 -3.37
CA GLY A 88 -14.46 -2.14 -4.58
C GLY A 88 -14.89 -3.59 -4.47
N PRO A 89 -15.22 -4.25 -5.60
CA PRO A 89 -15.77 -5.60 -5.58
C PRO A 89 -14.72 -6.59 -5.08
N ALA A 90 -15.13 -7.51 -4.20
CA ALA A 90 -14.23 -8.51 -3.64
C ALA A 90 -13.87 -9.61 -4.67
N THR A 91 -14.77 -9.90 -5.62
CA THR A 91 -14.57 -10.84 -6.72
C THR A 91 -14.71 -10.14 -8.07
N GLY A 92 -14.30 -10.80 -9.16
CA GLY A 92 -14.60 -10.31 -10.51
C GLY A 92 -16.10 -10.34 -10.81
N GLY A 93 -16.54 -9.57 -11.82
CA GLY A 93 -17.89 -9.69 -12.41
C GLY A 93 -18.84 -8.52 -12.23
N GLY A 94 -18.41 -7.39 -11.65
CA GLY A 94 -19.27 -6.20 -11.54
C GLY A 94 -18.66 -5.08 -10.72
N LEU A 95 -19.42 -3.99 -10.53
CA LEU A 95 -19.06 -2.89 -9.65
C LEU A 95 -19.58 -3.15 -8.24
N ALA A 96 -18.81 -2.79 -7.22
CA ALA A 96 -19.32 -2.73 -5.86
C ALA A 96 -20.35 -1.59 -5.74
N PRO A 97 -21.34 -1.70 -4.83
CA PRO A 97 -22.23 -0.60 -4.58
C PRO A 97 -21.44 0.59 -4.00
N GLN A 98 -21.74 1.80 -4.46
CA GLN A 98 -20.97 3.02 -4.18
C GLN A 98 -20.92 3.36 -2.70
N GLY A 99 -19.78 3.86 -2.22
CA GLY A 99 -19.63 4.30 -0.85
C GLY A 99 -18.30 5.01 -0.62
N VAL A 100 -18.09 5.42 0.63
CA VAL A 100 -16.82 5.96 1.10
C VAL A 100 -16.21 5.01 2.12
N ILE A 101 -14.89 5.10 2.25
CA ILE A 101 -14.09 4.26 3.12
C ILE A 101 -13.14 5.13 3.93
N THR A 102 -13.00 4.80 5.21
CA THR A 102 -12.06 5.41 6.15
C THR A 102 -11.16 4.31 6.68
N VAL A 103 -9.86 4.59 6.79
CA VAL A 103 -8.85 3.63 7.24
C VAL A 103 -7.95 4.27 8.30
N ALA A 104 -7.59 3.50 9.32
CA ALA A 104 -6.75 3.95 10.42
C ALA A 104 -5.98 2.77 11.05
N PRO A 105 -4.83 3.00 11.72
CA PRO A 105 -4.21 1.96 12.53
C PRO A 105 -5.17 1.49 13.62
N ARG A 106 -5.13 0.21 13.98
CA ARG A 106 -5.97 -0.32 15.05
C ARG A 106 -5.32 -0.03 16.40
N THR A 107 -5.98 0.80 17.22
CA THR A 107 -5.53 1.10 18.58
C THR A 107 -5.35 -0.19 19.40
N GLY A 108 -4.14 -0.38 19.94
CA GLY A 108 -3.79 -1.53 20.77
C GLY A 108 -3.47 -2.82 20.01
N ILE A 109 -3.52 -2.84 18.67
CA ILE A 109 -3.21 -4.01 17.85
C ILE A 109 -2.29 -3.57 16.69
N ALA A 110 -0.98 -3.63 16.91
CA ALA A 110 0.02 -3.04 16.04
C ALA A 110 0.02 -3.61 14.60
N ASN A 111 -0.33 -4.88 14.44
CA ASN A 111 -0.40 -5.55 13.14
C ASN A 111 -1.78 -5.46 12.48
N ALA A 112 -2.63 -4.50 12.86
CA ALA A 112 -3.99 -4.41 12.32
C ALA A 112 -4.40 -2.99 11.90
N VAL A 113 -5.27 -2.95 10.89
CA VAL A 113 -5.91 -1.75 10.36
C VAL A 113 -7.40 -1.81 10.68
N PHE A 114 -7.94 -0.72 11.21
CA PHE A 114 -9.36 -0.51 11.37
C PHE A 114 -9.92 0.14 10.11
N VAL A 115 -11.03 -0.39 9.60
CA VAL A 115 -11.66 0.05 8.37
C VAL A 115 -13.13 0.32 8.61
N GLU A 116 -13.59 1.47 8.15
CA GLU A 116 -15.01 1.80 8.12
C GLU A 116 -15.48 1.99 6.68
N THR A 117 -16.64 1.44 6.34
CA THR A 117 -17.31 1.66 5.06
C THR A 117 -18.69 2.25 5.27
N HIS A 118 -19.05 3.21 4.41
CA HIS A 118 -20.31 3.94 4.51
C HIS A 118 -21.09 3.95 3.19
N ALA A 119 -22.40 4.02 3.33
CA ALA A 119 -23.33 4.53 2.33
C ALA A 119 -23.68 5.99 2.64
N ALA A 120 -24.47 6.62 1.77
CA ALA A 120 -25.00 7.96 2.04
C ALA A 120 -25.80 8.05 3.35
N SER A 121 -26.37 6.93 3.82
CA SER A 121 -27.18 6.84 5.03
C SER A 121 -26.41 6.52 6.31
N GLY A 122 -25.07 6.35 6.25
CA GLY A 122 -24.25 5.98 7.41
C GLY A 122 -23.44 4.71 7.18
N HIS A 123 -23.00 4.05 8.26
CA HIS A 123 -22.23 2.79 8.17
C HIS A 123 -23.01 1.74 7.38
N ALA A 124 -22.33 1.11 6.43
CA ALA A 124 -22.91 0.07 5.59
C ALA A 124 -21.85 -0.94 5.20
N ASP A 125 -22.21 -2.22 5.18
CA ASP A 125 -21.30 -3.26 4.75
C ASP A 125 -21.00 -3.13 3.26
N ARG A 126 -19.72 -2.94 2.92
CA ARG A 126 -19.26 -2.86 1.54
C ARG A 126 -17.98 -3.67 1.38
N PRO A 127 -17.80 -4.34 0.23
CA PRO A 127 -16.52 -4.92 -0.08
C PRO A 127 -15.50 -3.81 -0.36
N PHE A 128 -14.24 -4.05 -0.02
CA PHE A 128 -13.18 -3.06 -0.17
C PHE A 128 -11.82 -3.67 -0.48
N HIS A 129 -10.97 -2.85 -1.07
CA HIS A 129 -9.54 -3.11 -1.22
C HIS A 129 -8.79 -2.22 -0.26
N LEU A 130 -7.77 -2.76 0.39
CA LEU A 130 -6.88 -2.06 1.30
C LEU A 130 -5.45 -2.31 0.84
N ALA A 131 -4.70 -1.24 0.59
CA ALA A 131 -3.25 -1.28 0.42
C ALA A 131 -2.60 -0.67 1.67
N VAL A 132 -1.53 -1.32 2.14
CA VAL A 132 -0.70 -0.87 3.26
C VAL A 132 0.73 -0.76 2.76
N LEU A 133 1.33 0.39 2.97
CA LEU A 133 2.73 0.64 2.64
C LEU A 133 3.49 0.70 3.96
N ALA A 134 4.23 -0.37 4.27
CA ALA A 134 4.86 -0.61 5.58
C ALA A 134 6.32 -1.01 5.42
#